data_AF-A0AAE2C072-F1
#
_entry.id   AF-A0AAE2C072-F1
#
_cell.length_a   1.000
_cell.length_b   1.000
_cell.length_c   1.000
_cell.angle_alpha   90.00
_cell.angle_beta   90.00
_cell.angle_gamma   90.00
#
_symmetry.space_group_name_H-M   'P 1'
#
loop_
_entity.id
_entity.type
_entity.pdbx_description
1 polymer ?
#
loop_
_entity_poly.entity_id
_entity_poly.type
_entity_poly.pdbx_seq_one_letter_code
_entity_poly.pdbx_strand_id
1 'polypeptide(L)'
;MPLKCMDDLIIGLDLGTEDYHLLPLPSELSGLEKPSAKHLGVLGGCLILSCHYQIERLDVWLMEDYGVESSWIKLFSIAALDSIGAVETLRPIAYSKCKGQVLLQHDKKEFLWFHLDPIVEED
;
A
#
# COMPACT_ATOMS: atom_id res chain seq x y z
N MET A 1 21.66 3.86 -26.05
CA MET A 1 20.30 4.26 -25.61
C MET A 1 20.07 3.67 -24.24
N PRO A 2 19.88 4.46 -23.17
CA PRO A 2 19.49 3.89 -21.90
C PRO A 2 18.04 3.40 -22.03
N LEU A 3 17.79 2.15 -21.64
CA LEU A 3 16.45 1.63 -21.49
C LEU A 3 15.73 2.54 -20.49
N LYS A 4 14.68 3.24 -20.95
CA LYS A 4 13.70 3.85 -20.05
C LYS A 4 13.16 2.69 -19.21
N CYS A 5 13.49 2.66 -17.91
CA CYS A 5 12.89 1.72 -16.97
C CYS A 5 11.38 1.80 -17.18
N MET A 6 10.74 0.67 -17.52
CA MET A 6 9.28 0.64 -17.65
C MET A 6 8.70 1.24 -16.38
N ASP A 7 7.84 2.24 -16.55
CA ASP A 7 7.07 2.79 -15.45
C ASP A 7 6.29 1.64 -14.80
N ASP A 8 6.21 1.63 -13.46
CA ASP A 8 5.40 0.64 -12.75
C ASP A 8 3.94 0.74 -13.24
N LEU A 9 3.25 -0.39 -13.36
CA LEU A 9 1.85 -0.44 -13.81
C LEU A 9 1.00 -1.25 -12.84
N ILE A 10 -0.21 -0.77 -12.57
CA ILE A 10 -1.27 -1.57 -11.97
C ILE A 10 -2.25 -1.93 -13.10
N ILE A 11 -2.50 -3.22 -13.26
CA ILE A 11 -3.44 -3.74 -14.26
C ILE A 11 -4.61 -4.37 -13.52
N GLY A 12 -5.82 -3.87 -13.78
CA GLY A 12 -7.07 -4.49 -13.37
C GLY A 12 -7.60 -5.39 -14.49
N LEU A 13 -8.25 -6.48 -14.09
CA LEU A 13 -9.01 -7.37 -14.96
C LEU A 13 -10.45 -7.38 -14.43
N ASP A 14 -11.39 -6.95 -15.25
CA ASP A 14 -12.81 -7.11 -14.98
C ASP A 14 -13.24 -8.54 -15.34
N LEU A 15 -13.67 -9.32 -14.36
CA LEU A 15 -14.07 -10.72 -14.58
C LEU A 15 -15.46 -10.87 -15.23
N GLY A 16 -16.29 -9.82 -15.21
CA GLY A 16 -17.60 -9.80 -15.85
C GLY A 16 -17.50 -9.48 -17.33
N THR A 17 -16.56 -8.62 -17.74
CA THR A 17 -16.36 -8.23 -19.14
C THR A 17 -15.14 -8.85 -19.81
N GLU A 18 -14.22 -9.42 -19.03
CA GLU A 18 -12.89 -9.90 -19.46
C GLU A 18 -11.98 -8.80 -20.03
N ASP A 19 -12.28 -7.53 -19.73
CA ASP A 19 -11.48 -6.38 -20.15
C ASP A 19 -10.35 -6.08 -19.16
N TYR A 20 -9.25 -5.54 -19.70
CA TYR A 20 -8.13 -5.05 -18.92
C TYR A 20 -8.15 -3.53 -18.87
N HIS A 21 -7.89 -2.97 -17.69
CA HIS A 21 -7.74 -1.53 -17.50
C HIS A 21 -6.46 -1.22 -16.74
N LEU A 22 -5.83 -0.11 -17.13
CA LEU A 22 -4.71 0.46 -16.38
C LEU A 22 -5.27 1.30 -15.23
N LEU A 23 -4.76 1.05 -14.03
CA LEU A 23 -5.06 1.86 -12.86
C LEU A 23 -3.93 2.84 -12.61
N PRO A 24 -4.23 4.07 -12.19
CA PRO A 24 -3.21 5.05 -11.84
C PRO A 24 -2.47 4.62 -10.58
N LEU A 25 -1.18 4.96 -10.51
CA LEU A 25 -0.39 4.89 -9.29
C LEU A 25 -0.60 6.15 -8.45
N PRO A 26 -0.31 6.12 -7.13
CA PRO A 26 -0.23 7.35 -6.34
C PRO A 26 0.78 8.32 -6.95
N SER A 27 0.38 9.59 -7.09
CA SER A 27 1.18 10.63 -7.75
C SER A 27 2.54 10.86 -7.07
N GLU A 28 2.60 10.62 -5.76
CA GLU A 28 3.75 10.78 -4.88
C GLU A 28 4.83 9.73 -5.13
N LEU A 29 4.50 8.62 -5.81
CA LEU A 29 5.49 7.61 -6.22
C LEU A 29 6.28 8.02 -7.47
N SER A 30 5.95 9.14 -8.12
CA SER A 30 6.69 9.68 -9.25
C SER A 30 8.02 10.36 -8.87
N GLY A 31 8.31 10.47 -7.57
CA GLY A 31 9.51 11.11 -7.03
C GLY A 31 10.83 10.36 -7.25
N LEU A 32 11.92 10.93 -6.73
CA LEU A 32 13.27 10.38 -6.87
C LEU A 32 13.49 9.09 -6.05
N GLU A 33 12.79 8.99 -4.92
CA GLU A 33 12.85 7.83 -4.03
C GLU A 33 11.88 6.74 -4.53
N LYS A 34 12.44 5.60 -4.98
CA LYS A 34 11.64 4.48 -5.49
C LYS A 34 11.55 3.35 -4.45
N PRO A 35 10.36 2.75 -4.21
CA PRO A 35 10.22 1.56 -3.40
C PRO A 35 11.06 0.41 -3.97
N SER A 36 11.74 -0.35 -3.11
CA SER A 36 12.44 -1.58 -3.48
C SER A 36 11.48 -2.74 -3.79
N ALA A 37 10.28 -2.72 -3.19
CA ALA A 37 9.22 -3.68 -3.49
C ALA A 37 7.84 -3.02 -3.38
N LYS A 38 6.88 -3.53 -4.15
CA LYS A 38 5.49 -3.08 -4.14
C LYS A 38 4.55 -4.26 -4.09
N HIS A 39 3.47 -4.14 -3.33
CA HIS A 39 2.49 -5.21 -3.19
C HIS A 39 1.06 -4.66 -3.16
N LEU A 40 0.20 -5.27 -3.97
CA LEU A 40 -1.23 -4.98 -3.96
C LEU A 40 -1.94 -5.84 -2.92
N GLY A 41 -3.00 -5.29 -2.35
CA GLY A 41 -3.87 -5.99 -1.42
C GLY A 41 -5.24 -5.31 -1.34
N VAL A 42 -6.07 -5.78 -0.42
CA VAL A 42 -7.39 -5.19 -0.18
C VAL A 42 -7.56 -4.98 1.32
N LEU A 43 -7.97 -3.78 1.73
CA LEU A 43 -8.36 -3.47 3.11
C LEU A 43 -9.72 -2.80 3.11
N GLY A 44 -10.66 -3.34 3.89
CA GLY A 44 -12.00 -2.75 4.02
C GLY A 44 -12.81 -2.68 2.71
N GLY A 45 -12.41 -3.44 1.68
CA GLY A 45 -13.01 -3.37 0.34
C GLY A 45 -12.29 -2.42 -0.63
N CYS A 46 -11.32 -1.64 -0.16
CA CYS A 46 -10.53 -0.73 -0.99
C CYS A 46 -9.23 -1.38 -1.44
N LEU A 47 -8.77 -1.05 -2.65
CA LEU A 47 -7.46 -1.44 -3.15
C LEU A 47 -6.38 -0.74 -2.33
N ILE A 48 -5.35 -1.48 -1.92
CA ILE A 48 -4.17 -0.91 -1.27
C ILE A 48 -2.91 -1.21 -2.06
N LEU A 49 -1.94 -0.30 -1.97
CA LEU A 49 -0.58 -0.45 -2.47
C LEU A 49 0.41 -0.27 -1.32
N SER A 50 1.08 -1.36 -0.97
CA SER A 50 2.18 -1.38 -0.01
C SER A 50 3.50 -1.12 -0.71
N CYS A 51 4.23 -0.10 -0.29
CA CYS A 51 5.51 0.32 -0.83
C CYS A 51 6.61 0.14 0.22
N HIS A 52 7.53 -0.79 -0.03
CA HIS A 52 8.66 -1.05 0.85
C HIS A 52 9.87 -0.27 0.37
N TYR A 53 10.52 0.46 1.27
CA TYR A 53 11.75 1.19 1.03
C TYR A 53 12.86 0.51 1.83
N GLN A 54 13.46 -0.49 1.19
CA GLN A 54 14.45 -1.39 1.79
C GLN A 54 13.91 -2.00 3.09
N ILE A 55 14.72 -2.04 4.14
CA ILE A 55 14.35 -2.53 5.47
C ILE A 55 13.84 -1.43 6.39
N GLU A 56 13.74 -0.18 5.92
CA GLU A 56 13.59 1.01 6.78
C GLU A 56 12.15 1.52 6.88
N ARG A 57 11.37 1.40 5.81
CA ARG A 57 10.02 1.97 5.77
C ARG A 57 9.05 1.15 4.94
N LEU A 58 7.83 1.01 5.45
CA LEU A 58 6.66 0.56 4.70
C LEU A 58 5.64 1.71 4.66
N ASP A 59 5.32 2.18 3.46
CA ASP A 59 4.19 3.09 3.23
C ASP A 59 3.02 2.29 2.66
N VAL A 60 1.82 2.46 3.21
CA VAL A 60 0.59 1.83 2.71
C VAL A 60 -0.34 2.90 2.18
N TRP A 61 -0.64 2.81 0.90
CA TRP A 61 -1.58 3.67 0.19
C TRP A 61 -2.92 2.96 0.03
N LEU A 62 -4.02 3.68 0.18
CA LEU A 62 -5.38 3.20 -0.03
C LEU A 62 -6.04 4.04 -1.13
N MET A 63 -6.69 3.38 -2.08
CA MET A 63 -7.49 4.02 -3.13
C MET A 63 -8.94 4.07 -2.68
N GLU A 64 -9.41 5.26 -2.28
CA GLU A 64 -10.77 5.44 -1.77
C GLU A 64 -11.80 5.19 -2.87
N ASP A 65 -11.60 5.85 -4.01
CA ASP A 65 -12.41 5.69 -5.22
C ASP A 65 -11.63 4.90 -6.26
N TYR A 66 -12.12 3.69 -6.56
CA TYR A 66 -11.44 2.77 -7.48
C TYR A 66 -11.23 3.40 -8.87
N GLY A 67 -9.98 3.39 -9.34
CA GLY A 67 -9.59 3.93 -10.65
C GLY A 67 -9.33 5.43 -10.72
N VAL A 68 -9.50 6.17 -9.61
CA VAL A 68 -9.25 7.62 -9.54
C VAL A 68 -7.86 7.88 -8.98
N GLU A 69 -7.02 8.64 -9.69
CA GLU A 69 -5.64 8.92 -9.26
C GLU A 69 -5.58 9.75 -7.98
N SER A 70 -6.41 10.79 -7.88
CA SER A 70 -6.44 11.69 -6.73
C SER A 70 -7.10 11.09 -5.48
N SER A 71 -7.63 9.87 -5.55
CA SER A 71 -8.24 9.18 -4.40
C SER A 71 -7.25 8.30 -3.64
N TRP A 72 -6.00 8.22 -4.12
CA TRP A 72 -4.93 7.60 -3.35
C TRP A 72 -4.61 8.45 -2.13
N ILE A 73 -4.83 7.89 -0.95
CA ILE A 73 -4.40 8.47 0.32
C ILE A 73 -3.32 7.61 0.95
N LYS A 74 -2.32 8.23 1.57
CA LYS A 74 -1.35 7.49 2.40
C LYS A 74 -2.05 7.12 3.71
N LEU A 75 -2.45 5.87 3.84
CA LEU A 75 -3.20 5.39 5.00
C LEU A 75 -2.34 5.36 6.27
N PHE A 76 -1.11 4.84 6.17
CA PHE A 76 -0.12 4.89 7.25
C PHE A 76 1.29 4.61 6.73
N SER A 77 2.28 4.95 7.56
CA SER A 77 3.69 4.60 7.38
C SER A 77 4.21 3.87 8.62
N ILE A 78 5.02 2.84 8.41
CA ILE A 78 5.74 2.13 9.47
C ILE A 78 7.22 2.28 9.20
N ALA A 79 7.92 2.95 10.12
CA ALA A 79 9.37 2.93 10.14
C ALA A 79 9.86 1.66 10.82
N ALA A 80 11.02 1.15 10.40
CA ALA A 80 11.73 0.10 11.09
C ALA A 80 12.01 0.55 12.53
N LEU A 81 11.44 -0.18 13.47
CA LEU A 81 11.79 -0.10 14.88
C LEU A 81 12.71 -1.26 15.20
N ASP A 82 13.63 -1.08 16.15
CA ASP A 82 14.53 -2.13 16.64
C ASP A 82 13.78 -3.42 17.04
N SER A 83 12.50 -3.31 17.40
CA SER A 83 11.61 -4.40 17.80
C SER A 83 10.83 -5.09 16.67
N ILE A 84 10.67 -4.46 15.50
CA ILE A 84 9.84 -4.97 14.39
C ILE A 84 10.69 -5.73 13.35
N GLY A 85 12.02 -5.55 13.37
CA GLY A 85 12.90 -6.18 12.41
C GLY A 85 12.70 -5.65 10.98
N ALA A 86 12.94 -6.49 9.97
CA ALA A 86 12.87 -6.07 8.57
C ALA A 86 11.42 -5.83 8.12
N VAL A 87 11.06 -4.57 7.86
CA VAL A 87 9.72 -4.17 7.37
C VAL A 87 9.46 -4.63 5.92
N GLU A 88 10.46 -5.16 5.23
CA GLU A 88 10.37 -5.65 3.86
C GLU A 88 9.38 -6.82 3.69
N THR A 89 9.10 -7.55 4.78
CA THR A 89 8.18 -8.69 4.76
C THR A 89 6.81 -8.38 5.37
N LEU A 90 6.59 -7.16 5.88
CA LEU A 90 5.32 -6.76 6.48
C LEU A 90 4.21 -6.64 5.43
N ARG A 91 3.06 -7.26 5.70
CA ARG A 91 1.90 -7.23 4.81
C ARG A 91 0.63 -6.85 5.57
N PRO A 92 -0.10 -5.81 5.15
CA PRO A 92 -1.48 -5.62 5.60
C PRO A 92 -2.37 -6.75 5.05
N ILE A 93 -3.11 -7.41 5.94
CA ILE A 93 -3.96 -8.55 5.56
C ILE A 93 -5.42 -8.40 6.00
N ALA A 94 -5.71 -7.56 7.00
CA ALA A 94 -7.09 -7.32 7.43
C ALA A 94 -7.23 -5.95 8.11
N TYR A 95 -8.44 -5.40 8.04
CA TYR A 95 -8.82 -4.16 8.72
C TYR A 95 -9.96 -4.43 9.71
N SER A 96 -9.77 -4.02 10.96
CA SER A 96 -10.75 -4.08 12.04
C SER A 96 -11.37 -2.70 12.24
N LYS A 97 -12.47 -2.43 11.52
CA LYS A 97 -13.21 -1.16 11.58
C LYS A 97 -13.64 -0.78 12.99
N CYS A 98 -14.05 -1.74 13.82
CA CYS A 98 -14.50 -1.47 15.19
C CYS A 98 -13.39 -1.02 16.15
N LYS A 99 -12.12 -1.24 15.80
CA LYS A 99 -10.96 -0.86 16.61
C LYS A 99 -10.05 0.16 15.93
N GLY A 100 -10.33 0.52 14.67
CA GLY A 100 -9.41 1.33 13.87
C GLY A 100 -8.03 0.69 13.73
N GLN A 101 -7.98 -0.64 13.54
CA GLN A 101 -6.71 -1.38 13.54
C GLN A 101 -6.51 -2.15 12.23
N VAL A 102 -5.25 -2.25 11.79
CA VAL A 102 -4.81 -3.10 10.70
C VAL A 102 -4.04 -4.29 11.26
N LEU A 103 -4.38 -5.50 10.81
CA LEU A 103 -3.60 -6.70 11.06
C LEU A 103 -2.48 -6.77 10.03
N LEU A 104 -1.25 -6.80 10.52
CA LEU A 104 -0.05 -6.95 9.72
C LEU A 104 0.51 -8.36 9.92
N GLN A 105 0.92 -8.99 8.84
CA GLN A 105 1.66 -10.26 8.85
C GLN A 105 3.15 -9.97 8.63
N HIS A 106 4.01 -10.60 9.43
CA HIS A 106 5.47 -10.56 9.32
C HIS A 106 6.02 -11.99 9.12
N ASP A 107 6.95 -12.15 8.16
CA ASP A 107 7.64 -13.42 7.85
C ASP A 107 6.75 -14.68 7.73
N LYS A 108 5.47 -14.50 7.37
CA LYS A 108 4.42 -15.54 7.31
C LYS A 108 4.17 -16.28 8.62
N LYS A 109 4.69 -15.80 9.75
CA LYS A 109 4.65 -16.50 11.04
C LYS A 109 4.07 -15.65 12.15
N GLU A 110 4.32 -14.35 12.11
CA GLU A 110 3.91 -13.43 13.16
C GLU A 110 2.83 -12.48 12.66
N PHE A 111 1.94 -12.10 13.58
CA PHE A 111 0.87 -11.16 13.32
C PHE A 111 0.85 -10.10 14.39
N LEU A 112 0.74 -8.83 13.98
CA LEU A 112 0.69 -7.71 14.89
C LEU A 112 -0.43 -6.75 14.51
N TRP A 113 -1.05 -6.15 15.51
CA TRP A 113 -2.08 -5.13 15.34
C TRP A 113 -1.43 -3.75 15.33
N PHE A 114 -1.69 -3.00 14.26
CA PHE A 114 -1.30 -1.60 14.12
C PHE A 114 -2.54 -0.73 14.29
N HIS A 115 -2.50 0.27 15.17
CA HIS A 115 -3.58 1.24 15.29
C HIS A 115 -3.41 2.32 14.23
N LEU A 116 -4.48 2.63 13.52
CA LEU A 116 -4.53 3.80 12.66
C LEU A 116 -4.78 5.01 13.55
N ASP A 117 -3.92 6.02 13.44
CA ASP A 117 -4.25 7.33 13.98
C ASP A 117 -5.47 7.89 13.22
N PRO A 118 -6.41 8.58 13.91
CA PRO A 118 -7.52 9.22 13.22
C PRO A 118 -6.99 10.15 12.14
N ILE A 119 -7.48 10.01 10.91
CA ILE A 119 -7.25 11.02 9.88
C ILE A 119 -7.95 12.27 10.39
N VAL A 120 -7.15 13.28 10.74
CA VAL A 120 -7.70 14.60 11.10
C VAL A 120 -8.19 15.20 9.79
N GLU A 121 -9.51 15.19 9.57
CA GLU A 121 -10.12 16.00 8.53
C GLU A 121 -9.93 17.46 8.95
N GLU A 122 -9.10 18.23 8.23
CA GLU A 122 -9.09 19.68 8.34
C GLU A 122 -10.29 20.23 7.57
N ASP A 123 -11.22 20.88 8.30
CA ASP A 123 -12.39 21.61 7.79
C ASP A 123 -12.03 22.84 6.93
#